data_AF-A0A7S1PPI6-F1
#
_entry.id   AF-A0A7S1PPI6-F1
#
_cell.length_a   1.000
_cell.length_b   1.000
_cell.length_c   1.000
_cell.angle_alpha   90.00
_cell.angle_beta   90.00
_cell.angle_gamma   90.00
#
_symmetry.space_group_name_H-M   'P 1'
#
loop_
_entity.id
_entity.type
_entity.pdbx_description
1 polymer ?
#
loop_
_entity_poly.entity_id
_entity_poly.type
_entity_poly.pdbx_seq_one_letter_code
_entity_poly.pdbx_strand_id
1 'polypeptide(L)'
;MAANEGLETLTVRRWDGTSWSTAAPEPEAATPPAPPASLRLATLNILADCFPWFVKLATPPAERIAAAVECIAQCDADVLGLNEVTPGILATLLADARVRAAYRTTHVPEDISAAGAKHACVVLSKVPLAGAWHFPAISEAVVDKNQEPVKFGQQRLPVVVRLADSGIEVAAIHTMAYQRGETRRLRAEQIAHIVAALRTRGRPFAVMGDMNLHDAAEDACVVANDMLDVWAETHPTGVRAGAPGYDEAAAGYTFDAQVNTMIRHYIPGETRRMRLDRILVSRGFPLRPAGPCRLWADEPVDAKRDIFVSDHFGLVVDMAPCNGDSDAEDAQWQGDANVRALLEANARSEAGAHKVGKLRFGMSLVGHSAWLAKRSLGFA
;
A
#
# COMPACT_ATOMS: atom_id res chain seq x y z
N MET A 1 -26.42 8.95 9.65
CA MET A 1 -25.63 9.72 8.66
C MET A 1 -25.62 8.91 7.38
N ALA A 2 -25.94 9.54 6.24
CA ALA A 2 -25.95 8.80 4.98
C ALA A 2 -24.53 8.28 4.70
N ALA A 3 -24.40 7.01 4.29
CA ALA A 3 -23.11 6.32 4.17
C ALA A 3 -22.10 6.95 3.18
N ASN A 4 -22.50 8.02 2.47
CA ASN A 4 -21.71 8.71 1.46
C ASN A 4 -21.51 10.22 1.74
N GLU A 5 -21.95 10.76 2.89
CA GLU A 5 -21.74 12.18 3.19
C GLU A 5 -20.25 12.54 3.21
N GLY A 6 -19.85 13.50 2.38
CA GLY A 6 -18.47 14.02 2.31
C GLY A 6 -17.50 13.22 1.43
N LEU A 7 -17.97 12.21 0.70
CA LEU A 7 -17.14 11.47 -0.25
C LEU A 7 -17.18 12.09 -1.62
N GLU A 8 -16.00 12.31 -2.19
CA GLU A 8 -15.86 12.75 -3.57
C GLU A 8 -15.92 11.52 -4.48
N THR A 9 -16.86 11.52 -5.44
CA THR A 9 -17.00 10.41 -6.39
C THR A 9 -15.89 10.50 -7.43
N LEU A 10 -15.22 9.38 -7.67
CA LEU A 10 -14.19 9.24 -8.69
C LEU A 10 -14.78 8.70 -9.99
N THR A 11 -14.25 9.18 -11.12
CA THR A 11 -14.61 8.65 -12.43
C THR A 11 -13.77 7.43 -12.74
N VAL A 12 -14.39 6.25 -12.78
CA VAL A 12 -13.71 5.04 -13.25
C VAL A 12 -13.44 5.15 -14.75
N ARG A 13 -12.24 4.77 -15.18
CA ARG A 13 -11.81 4.82 -16.58
C ARG A 13 -11.51 3.42 -17.10
N ARG A 14 -11.78 3.19 -18.38
CA ARG A 14 -11.39 1.98 -19.12
C ARG A 14 -10.83 2.38 -20.47
N TRP A 15 -9.87 1.61 -20.98
CA TRP A 15 -9.40 1.78 -22.35
C TRP A 15 -10.48 1.33 -23.35
N ASP A 16 -10.86 2.22 -24.28
CA ASP A 16 -11.87 1.93 -25.32
C ASP A 16 -11.28 1.51 -26.68
N GLY A 17 -9.95 1.37 -26.75
CA GLY A 17 -9.21 1.13 -27.99
C GLY A 17 -8.41 2.35 -28.44
N THR A 18 -8.82 3.56 -28.04
CA THR A 18 -8.19 4.82 -28.46
C THR A 18 -7.77 5.71 -27.29
N SER A 19 -8.54 5.71 -26.20
CA SER A 19 -8.30 6.55 -25.03
C SER A 19 -8.81 5.90 -23.75
N TRP A 20 -8.40 6.45 -22.60
CA TRP A 20 -8.99 6.12 -21.31
C TRP A 20 -10.28 6.94 -21.13
N SER A 21 -11.41 6.32 -21.43
CA SER A 21 -12.72 6.98 -21.35
C SER A 21 -13.47 6.58 -20.09
N THR A 22 -14.47 7.39 -19.73
CA THR A 22 -15.34 7.11 -18.58
C THR A 22 -16.03 5.77 -18.77
N ALA A 23 -15.82 4.85 -17.85
CA ALA A 23 -16.61 3.64 -17.75
C ALA A 23 -17.91 3.97 -17.02
N ALA A 24 -19.04 3.59 -17.60
CA ALA A 24 -20.29 3.61 -16.84
C ALA A 24 -20.13 2.70 -15.62
N PRO A 25 -20.60 3.13 -14.43
CA PRO A 25 -20.64 2.23 -13.28
C PRO A 25 -21.52 1.04 -13.65
N GLU A 26 -21.03 -0.17 -13.39
CA GLU A 26 -21.86 -1.36 -13.59
C GLU A 26 -23.00 -1.33 -12.56
N PRO A 27 -24.23 -1.69 -12.96
CA PRO A 27 -25.34 -1.76 -12.03
C PRO A 27 -24.99 -2.73 -10.91
N GLU A 28 -25.19 -2.29 -9.67
CA GLU A 28 -25.06 -3.18 -8.53
C GLU A 28 -26.13 -4.28 -8.64
N ALA A 29 -25.74 -5.54 -8.43
CA ALA A 29 -26.70 -6.63 -8.42
C ALA A 29 -27.77 -6.36 -7.33
N ALA A 30 -29.04 -6.57 -7.68
CA ALA A 30 -30.17 -6.32 -6.77
C ALA A 30 -30.20 -7.25 -5.54
N THR A 31 -29.41 -8.32 -5.57
CA THR A 31 -29.22 -9.29 -4.50
C THR A 31 -27.77 -9.23 -4.04
N PRO A 32 -27.45 -9.40 -2.73
CA PRO A 32 -26.07 -9.53 -2.28
C PRO A 32 -25.36 -10.55 -3.16
N PRO A 33 -24.32 -10.15 -3.91
CA PRO A 33 -23.71 -11.08 -4.83
C PRO A 33 -23.05 -12.20 -4.05
N ALA A 34 -23.03 -13.40 -4.63
CA ALA A 34 -22.22 -14.48 -4.08
C ALA A 34 -20.75 -14.03 -4.01
N PRO A 35 -19.97 -14.49 -3.01
CA PRO A 35 -18.54 -14.25 -2.99
C PRO A 35 -17.90 -14.67 -4.32
N PRO A 36 -16.88 -13.93 -4.82
CA PRO A 36 -16.22 -14.31 -6.05
C PRO A 36 -15.48 -15.63 -5.84
N ALA A 37 -15.38 -16.45 -6.90
CA ALA A 37 -14.70 -17.74 -6.84
C ALA A 37 -13.21 -17.63 -6.49
N SER A 38 -12.59 -16.48 -6.75
CA SER A 38 -11.25 -16.11 -6.31
C SER A 38 -11.08 -14.60 -6.39
N LEU A 39 -10.10 -14.06 -5.65
CA LEU A 39 -9.70 -12.67 -5.77
C LEU A 39 -8.21 -12.52 -5.46
N ARG A 40 -7.40 -12.09 -6.43
CA ARG A 40 -6.01 -11.71 -6.21
C ARG A 40 -5.92 -10.24 -5.83
N LEU A 41 -5.50 -9.98 -4.59
CA LEU A 41 -5.25 -8.63 -4.08
C LEU A 41 -3.75 -8.36 -4.09
N ALA A 42 -3.36 -7.16 -4.54
CA ALA A 42 -1.98 -6.71 -4.46
C ALA A 42 -1.86 -5.24 -4.10
N THR A 43 -0.74 -4.87 -3.50
CA THR A 43 -0.40 -3.47 -3.24
C THR A 43 1.09 -3.19 -3.45
N LEU A 44 1.43 -1.97 -3.87
CA LEU A 44 2.80 -1.49 -4.00
C LEU A 44 2.86 0.03 -3.81
N ASN A 45 3.67 0.52 -2.86
CA ASN A 45 4.17 1.89 -2.94
C ASN A 45 5.20 1.97 -4.06
N ILE A 46 4.87 2.64 -5.16
CA ILE A 46 5.69 2.65 -6.37
C ILE A 46 6.80 3.71 -6.31
N LEU A 47 6.93 4.46 -5.20
CA LEU A 47 7.89 5.55 -4.98
C LEU A 47 7.78 6.65 -6.03
N ALA A 48 7.49 7.88 -5.61
CA ALA A 48 7.31 8.98 -6.55
C ALA A 48 8.57 9.28 -7.41
N ASP A 49 8.42 9.99 -8.53
CA ASP A 49 9.54 10.47 -9.34
C ASP A 49 9.76 12.00 -9.23
N CYS A 50 9.01 12.66 -8.34
CA CYS A 50 9.06 14.10 -8.13
C CYS A 50 10.11 14.55 -7.09
N PHE A 51 11.14 13.74 -6.85
CA PHE A 51 12.18 14.02 -5.85
C PHE A 51 13.29 14.97 -6.35
N PRO A 52 14.08 15.57 -5.44
CA PRO A 52 15.28 16.32 -5.80
C PRO A 52 16.29 15.50 -6.62
N TRP A 53 17.16 16.18 -7.37
CA TRP A 53 18.10 15.55 -8.31
C TRP A 53 19.00 14.46 -7.68
N PHE A 54 19.44 14.64 -6.44
CA PHE A 54 20.32 13.66 -5.78
C PHE A 54 19.58 12.36 -5.42
N VAL A 55 18.28 12.44 -5.14
CA VAL A 55 17.43 11.24 -4.96
C VAL A 55 17.24 10.57 -6.31
N LYS A 56 16.95 11.34 -7.37
CA LYS A 56 16.81 10.80 -8.74
C LYS A 56 18.07 10.10 -9.25
N LEU A 57 19.26 10.48 -8.80
CA LEU A 57 20.49 9.76 -9.10
C LEU A 57 20.55 8.38 -8.44
N ALA A 58 19.96 8.22 -7.26
CA ALA A 58 19.84 6.94 -6.56
C ALA A 58 18.66 6.11 -7.08
N THR A 59 17.60 6.77 -7.54
CA THR A 59 16.34 6.14 -7.96
C THR A 59 16.02 6.48 -9.42
N PRO A 60 16.88 6.08 -10.38
CA PRO A 60 16.79 6.53 -11.77
C PRO A 60 15.39 6.22 -12.34
N PRO A 61 14.55 7.24 -12.60
CA PRO A 61 13.13 7.01 -12.80
C PRO A 61 12.82 6.21 -14.06
N ALA A 62 13.57 6.38 -15.14
CA ALA A 62 13.26 5.75 -16.42
C ALA A 62 13.35 4.22 -16.34
N GLU A 63 14.47 3.68 -15.86
CA GLU A 63 14.68 2.24 -15.69
C GLU A 63 13.68 1.66 -14.71
N ARG A 64 13.48 2.37 -13.59
CA ARG A 64 12.64 1.90 -12.51
C ARG A 64 11.16 1.86 -12.89
N ILE A 65 10.65 2.89 -13.54
CA ILE A 65 9.25 2.97 -13.99
C ILE A 65 8.99 1.92 -15.07
N ALA A 66 9.90 1.75 -16.03
CA ALA A 66 9.75 0.73 -17.07
C ALA A 66 9.68 -0.69 -16.45
N ALA A 67 10.54 -0.98 -15.48
CA ALA A 67 10.50 -2.25 -14.76
C ALA A 67 9.25 -2.38 -13.86
N ALA A 68 8.77 -1.29 -13.26
CA ALA A 68 7.55 -1.29 -12.46
C ALA A 68 6.33 -1.68 -13.31
N VAL A 69 6.22 -1.17 -14.53
CA VAL A 69 5.17 -1.56 -15.49
C VAL A 69 5.22 -3.06 -15.79
N GLU A 70 6.42 -3.61 -16.01
CA GLU A 70 6.59 -5.05 -16.23
C GLU A 70 6.16 -5.87 -15.01
N CYS A 71 6.65 -5.51 -13.82
CA CYS A 71 6.28 -6.20 -12.58
C CYS A 71 4.77 -6.13 -12.30
N ILE A 72 4.13 -4.98 -12.56
CA ILE A 72 2.68 -4.82 -12.40
C ILE A 72 1.91 -5.74 -13.37
N ALA A 73 2.34 -5.80 -14.64
CA ALA A 73 1.72 -6.68 -15.62
C ALA A 73 1.89 -8.16 -15.25
N GLN A 74 3.04 -8.55 -14.70
CA GLN A 74 3.33 -9.93 -14.26
C GLN A 74 2.64 -10.30 -12.94
N CYS A 75 2.43 -9.34 -12.03
CA CYS A 75 1.72 -9.55 -10.77
C CYS A 75 0.30 -10.08 -11.02
N ASP A 76 -0.31 -9.64 -12.12
CA ASP A 76 -1.58 -10.16 -12.63
C ASP A 76 -2.72 -10.06 -11.60
N ALA A 77 -2.68 -9.07 -10.72
CA ALA A 77 -3.68 -8.89 -9.66
C ALA A 77 -5.07 -8.55 -10.23
N ASP A 78 -6.13 -9.00 -9.56
CA ASP A 78 -7.50 -8.64 -9.90
C ASP A 78 -7.83 -7.23 -9.43
N VAL A 79 -7.29 -6.85 -8.27
CA VAL A 79 -7.32 -5.50 -7.72
C VAL A 79 -5.94 -5.15 -7.19
N LEU A 80 -5.36 -4.07 -7.73
CA LEU A 80 -4.05 -3.57 -7.37
C LEU A 80 -4.16 -2.14 -6.83
N GLY A 81 -3.68 -1.94 -5.61
CA GLY A 81 -3.54 -0.62 -4.98
C GLY A 81 -2.12 -0.10 -5.17
N LEU A 82 -1.98 1.12 -5.67
CA LEU A 82 -0.69 1.77 -5.84
C LEU A 82 -0.64 3.04 -4.99
N ASN A 83 0.50 3.27 -4.33
CA ASN A 83 0.79 4.50 -3.60
C ASN A 83 1.92 5.28 -4.28
N GLU A 84 1.99 6.59 -4.00
CA GLU A 84 2.98 7.52 -4.58
C GLU A 84 2.99 7.59 -6.11
N VAL A 85 1.84 7.38 -6.73
CA VAL A 85 1.72 7.46 -8.19
C VAL A 85 1.73 8.90 -8.65
N THR A 86 2.77 9.32 -9.37
CA THR A 86 2.83 10.64 -10.01
C THR A 86 2.16 10.62 -11.39
N PRO A 87 1.82 11.79 -11.98
CA PRO A 87 1.25 11.83 -13.33
C PRO A 87 2.13 11.13 -14.39
N GLY A 88 3.46 11.28 -14.31
CA GLY A 88 4.39 10.66 -15.26
C GLY A 88 4.45 9.13 -15.14
N ILE A 89 4.48 8.62 -13.90
CA ILE A 89 4.40 7.18 -13.62
C ILE A 89 3.09 6.62 -14.16
N LEU A 90 1.95 7.27 -13.85
CA LEU A 90 0.64 6.83 -14.30
C LEU A 90 0.53 6.85 -15.83
N ALA A 91 1.02 7.88 -16.50
CA ALA A 91 1.02 7.96 -17.96
C ALA A 91 1.77 6.79 -18.60
N THR A 92 2.94 6.44 -18.05
CA THR A 92 3.76 5.33 -18.54
C THR A 92 3.06 3.99 -18.32
N LEU A 93 2.47 3.79 -17.14
CA LEU A 93 1.71 2.59 -16.80
C LEU A 93 0.49 2.40 -17.70
N LEU A 94 -0.29 3.46 -17.89
CA LEU A 94 -1.52 3.45 -18.69
C LEU A 94 -1.27 3.41 -20.21
N ALA A 95 -0.02 3.60 -20.65
CA ALA A 95 0.39 3.40 -22.05
C ALA A 95 0.69 1.94 -22.38
N ASP A 96 0.99 1.10 -21.39
CA ASP A 96 1.27 -0.33 -21.61
C ASP A 96 0.03 -1.06 -22.15
N ALA A 97 0.23 -1.87 -23.18
CA ALA A 97 -0.87 -2.55 -23.87
C ALA A 97 -1.56 -3.62 -23.00
N ARG A 98 -0.80 -4.29 -22.13
CA ARG A 98 -1.33 -5.31 -21.20
C ARG A 98 -2.17 -4.65 -20.12
N VAL A 99 -1.70 -3.51 -19.60
CA VAL A 99 -2.46 -2.73 -18.62
C VAL A 99 -3.78 -2.24 -19.22
N ARG A 100 -3.73 -1.64 -20.42
CA ARG A 100 -4.93 -1.21 -21.16
C ARG A 100 -5.93 -2.33 -21.43
N ALA A 101 -5.43 -3.52 -21.78
CA ALA A 101 -6.28 -4.66 -22.10
C ALA A 101 -6.96 -5.24 -20.85
N ALA A 102 -6.28 -5.25 -19.71
CA ALA A 102 -6.73 -5.96 -18.52
C ALA A 102 -7.45 -5.07 -17.50
N TYR A 103 -7.06 -3.80 -17.35
CA TYR A 103 -7.45 -3.00 -16.19
C TYR A 103 -8.38 -1.83 -16.52
N ARG A 104 -9.23 -1.53 -15.54
CA ARG A 104 -9.85 -0.23 -15.29
C ARG A 104 -8.97 0.53 -14.29
N THR A 105 -9.03 1.86 -14.30
CA THR A 105 -8.28 2.72 -13.37
C THR A 105 -9.18 3.76 -12.73
N THR A 106 -8.86 4.17 -11.50
CA THR A 106 -9.57 5.26 -10.80
C THR A 106 -9.07 6.65 -11.18
N HIS A 107 -7.91 6.75 -11.84
CA HIS A 107 -7.28 8.02 -12.21
C HIS A 107 -6.68 7.95 -13.61
N VAL A 108 -6.64 9.10 -14.28
CA VAL A 108 -5.70 9.44 -15.36
C VAL A 108 -4.72 10.54 -14.90
N PRO A 109 -3.59 10.76 -15.59
CA PRO A 109 -2.57 11.75 -15.18
C PRO A 109 -3.12 13.16 -14.94
N GLU A 110 -4.15 13.55 -15.69
CA GLU A 110 -4.81 14.84 -15.58
C GLU A 110 -5.55 14.99 -14.26
N ASP A 111 -6.15 13.93 -13.73
CA ASP A 111 -6.91 13.97 -12.46
C ASP A 111 -5.96 14.32 -11.30
N ILE A 112 -4.78 13.68 -11.25
CA ILE A 112 -3.74 13.94 -10.23
C ILE A 112 -3.23 15.38 -10.34
N SER A 113 -2.97 15.83 -11.58
CA SER A 113 -2.44 17.17 -11.85
C SER A 113 -3.45 18.26 -11.48
N ALA A 114 -4.74 18.06 -11.82
CA ALA A 114 -5.83 18.98 -11.53
C ALA A 114 -6.07 19.15 -10.03
N ALA A 115 -5.85 18.09 -9.24
CA ALA A 115 -5.92 18.15 -7.78
C ALA A 115 -4.75 18.93 -7.14
N GLY A 116 -3.74 19.35 -7.92
CA GLY A 116 -2.52 19.98 -7.40
C GLY A 116 -1.67 19.03 -6.55
N ALA A 117 -1.94 17.73 -6.63
CA ALA A 117 -1.22 16.71 -5.89
C ALA A 117 0.07 16.33 -6.64
N LYS A 118 1.15 16.08 -5.88
CA LYS A 118 2.41 15.60 -6.47
C LYS A 118 2.35 14.13 -6.86
N HIS A 119 1.54 13.37 -6.12
CA HIS A 119 1.28 11.96 -6.31
C HIS A 119 -0.09 11.61 -5.71
N ALA A 120 -0.62 10.43 -6.01
CA ALA A 120 -1.90 9.93 -5.49
C ALA A 120 -1.83 8.44 -5.11
N CYS A 121 -2.89 7.98 -4.44
CA CYS A 121 -3.23 6.56 -4.42
C CYS A 121 -4.05 6.26 -5.69
N VAL A 122 -3.78 5.14 -6.36
CA VAL A 122 -4.50 4.70 -7.55
C VAL A 122 -4.91 3.25 -7.38
N VAL A 123 -6.09 2.89 -7.89
CA VAL A 123 -6.52 1.48 -7.95
C VAL A 123 -6.64 1.08 -9.41
N LEU A 124 -6.00 -0.02 -9.76
CA LEU A 124 -6.22 -0.75 -11.01
C LEU A 124 -7.07 -1.98 -10.72
N SER A 125 -8.12 -2.21 -11.51
CA SER A 125 -8.97 -3.40 -11.33
C SER A 125 -9.36 -4.07 -12.65
N LYS A 126 -9.19 -5.39 -12.72
CA LYS A 126 -9.72 -6.23 -13.81
C LYS A 126 -11.22 -6.47 -13.63
N VAL A 127 -11.64 -6.55 -12.36
CA VAL A 127 -13.03 -6.71 -11.97
C VAL A 127 -13.80 -5.43 -12.31
N PRO A 128 -15.02 -5.52 -12.85
CA PRO A 128 -15.86 -4.34 -13.04
C PRO A 128 -16.14 -3.61 -11.72
N LEU A 129 -16.22 -2.29 -11.77
CA LEU A 129 -16.43 -1.45 -10.59
C LEU A 129 -17.84 -0.87 -10.60
N ALA A 130 -18.56 -1.03 -9.48
CA ALA A 130 -19.85 -0.39 -9.25
C ALA A 130 -19.69 1.08 -8.79
N GLY A 131 -18.52 1.45 -8.28
CA GLY A 131 -18.21 2.82 -7.91
C GLY A 131 -16.79 3.00 -7.39
N ALA A 132 -16.35 4.26 -7.35
CA ALA A 132 -15.07 4.66 -6.79
C ALA A 132 -15.21 6.01 -6.08
N TRP A 133 -14.50 6.18 -4.97
CA TRP A 133 -14.58 7.38 -4.14
C TRP A 133 -13.23 7.75 -3.55
N HIS A 134 -13.01 9.04 -3.36
CA HIS A 134 -12.04 9.56 -2.42
C HIS A 134 -12.66 9.72 -1.04
N PHE A 135 -11.87 9.37 -0.03
CA PHE A 135 -12.19 9.72 1.35
C PHE A 135 -11.48 11.00 1.74
N PRO A 136 -12.15 11.90 2.48
CA PRO A 136 -11.52 13.11 2.96
C PRO A 136 -10.34 12.73 3.86
N ALA A 137 -9.18 13.34 3.60
CA ALA A 137 -8.03 13.15 4.46
C ALA A 137 -8.33 13.66 5.87
N ILE A 138 -7.99 12.85 6.87
CA ILE A 138 -7.72 13.38 8.19
C ILE A 138 -6.33 14.01 8.11
N SER A 139 -6.30 15.34 8.08
CA SER A 139 -5.12 16.10 8.44
C SER A 139 -5.39 16.81 9.75
N GLU A 140 -4.54 16.58 10.75
CA GLU A 140 -4.27 17.67 11.69
C GLU A 140 -3.58 18.78 10.90
N ALA A 141 -3.90 20.04 11.21
CA ALA A 141 -3.10 21.17 10.73
C ALA A 141 -1.72 21.06 11.40
N VAL A 142 -0.82 20.29 10.80
CA VAL A 142 0.57 20.25 11.22
C VAL A 142 1.17 21.55 10.76
N VAL A 143 1.64 22.37 11.68
CA VAL A 143 2.34 23.60 11.34
C VAL A 143 3.77 23.29 10.89
N ASP A 144 4.28 23.99 9.87
CA ASP A 144 5.67 23.85 9.46
C ASP A 144 6.62 24.48 10.49
N LYS A 145 7.93 24.45 10.19
CA LYS A 145 8.96 25.12 11.00
C LYS A 145 8.74 26.63 11.16
N ASN A 146 7.91 27.24 10.32
CA ASN A 146 7.53 28.65 10.33
C ASN A 146 6.15 28.89 10.98
N GLN A 147 5.55 27.86 11.60
CA GLN A 147 4.20 27.89 12.17
C GLN A 147 3.06 28.01 11.13
N GLU A 148 3.33 27.79 9.85
CA GLU A 148 2.32 27.85 8.80
C GLU A 148 1.55 26.52 8.70
N PRO A 149 0.21 26.51 8.60
CA PRO A 149 -0.56 25.28 8.44
C PRO A 149 -0.13 24.51 7.18
N VAL A 150 0.52 23.37 7.36
CA VAL A 150 0.80 22.45 6.27
C VAL A 150 -0.36 21.51 6.13
N LYS A 151 -1.06 21.62 5.00
CA LYS A 151 -2.02 20.61 4.55
C LYS A 151 -1.26 19.39 4.04
N PHE A 152 -0.62 18.62 4.94
CA PHE A 152 0.06 17.37 4.60
C PHE A 152 -0.92 16.31 4.05
N GLY A 153 -2.22 16.42 4.34
CA GLY A 153 -3.23 15.40 4.01
C GLY A 153 -3.78 15.41 2.58
N GLN A 154 -3.69 16.51 1.82
CA GLN A 154 -4.36 16.58 0.50
C GLN A 154 -3.70 15.73 -0.59
N GLN A 155 -2.45 15.26 -0.40
CA GLN A 155 -1.69 14.52 -1.42
C GLN A 155 -1.80 12.98 -1.29
N ARG A 156 -2.64 12.49 -0.36
CA ARG A 156 -2.72 11.07 0.02
C ARG A 156 -4.15 10.63 0.33
N LEU A 157 -5.10 11.11 -0.47
CA LEU A 157 -6.51 10.72 -0.27
C LEU A 157 -6.65 9.21 -0.49
N PRO A 158 -7.23 8.47 0.47
CA PRO A 158 -7.61 7.09 0.25
C PRO A 158 -8.50 6.97 -0.98
N VAL A 159 -8.29 5.92 -1.77
CA VAL A 159 -9.18 5.55 -2.86
C VAL A 159 -9.91 4.29 -2.47
N VAL A 160 -11.24 4.34 -2.50
CA VAL A 160 -12.07 3.16 -2.29
C VAL A 160 -12.78 2.83 -3.58
N VAL A 161 -12.72 1.56 -3.98
CA VAL A 161 -13.52 1.02 -5.08
C VAL A 161 -14.49 -0.02 -4.54
N ARG A 162 -15.65 -0.15 -5.20
CA ARG A 162 -16.58 -1.26 -4.98
C ARG A 162 -16.57 -2.18 -6.18
N LEU A 163 -16.30 -3.46 -5.95
CA LEU A 163 -16.34 -4.48 -6.99
C LEU A 163 -17.81 -4.80 -7.32
N ALA A 164 -18.18 -4.75 -8.60
CA ALA A 164 -19.56 -4.95 -9.04
C ALA A 164 -20.07 -6.36 -8.76
N ASP A 165 -19.21 -7.36 -9.00
CA ASP A 165 -19.59 -8.78 -8.96
C ASP A 165 -19.76 -9.34 -7.54
N SER A 166 -19.20 -8.67 -6.52
CA SER A 166 -19.15 -9.17 -5.14
C SER A 166 -19.64 -8.17 -4.10
N GLY A 167 -19.71 -6.88 -4.45
CA GLY A 167 -19.97 -5.80 -3.50
C GLY A 167 -18.84 -5.56 -2.49
N ILE A 168 -17.73 -6.30 -2.58
CA ILE A 168 -16.55 -6.11 -1.73
C ILE A 168 -15.97 -4.72 -2.02
N GLU A 169 -15.64 -4.00 -0.95
CA GLU A 169 -14.97 -2.71 -1.04
C GLU A 169 -13.46 -2.87 -0.84
N VAL A 170 -12.66 -2.20 -1.66
CA VAL A 170 -11.20 -2.24 -1.56
C VAL A 170 -10.65 -0.83 -1.48
N ALA A 171 -9.93 -0.54 -0.40
CA ALA A 171 -9.33 0.75 -0.12
C ALA A 171 -7.81 0.70 -0.35
N ALA A 172 -7.28 1.56 -1.22
CA ALA A 172 -5.86 1.85 -1.33
C ALA A 172 -5.53 3.10 -0.49
N ILE A 173 -4.65 2.96 0.50
CA ILE A 173 -4.31 4.02 1.46
C ILE A 173 -2.81 4.28 1.51
N HIS A 174 -2.42 5.53 1.80
CA HIS A 174 -1.05 5.92 2.11
C HIS A 174 -1.09 6.87 3.31
N THR A 175 -0.78 6.37 4.50
CA THR A 175 -0.91 7.15 5.74
C THR A 175 0.30 8.06 5.95
N MET A 176 0.38 8.74 7.10
CA MET A 176 1.47 9.65 7.41
C MET A 176 2.84 8.95 7.58
N ALA A 177 3.81 9.33 6.74
CA ALA A 177 5.11 8.65 6.64
C ALA A 177 6.08 8.83 7.82
N TYR A 178 6.01 9.94 8.57
CA TYR A 178 7.06 10.23 9.56
C TYR A 178 6.96 9.38 10.83
N GLN A 179 8.10 8.93 11.35
CA GLN A 179 8.18 8.15 12.60
C GLN A 179 8.34 9.07 13.83
N ARG A 180 7.31 9.87 14.15
CA ARG A 180 7.21 10.66 15.40
C ARG A 180 5.97 10.24 16.20
N GLY A 181 5.96 10.53 17.51
CA GLY A 181 4.84 10.16 18.40
C GLY A 181 3.48 10.73 17.93
N GLU A 182 3.43 12.02 17.59
CA GLU A 182 2.22 12.68 17.08
C GLU A 182 1.74 12.05 15.76
N THR A 183 2.67 11.77 14.84
CA THR A 183 2.35 11.16 13.54
C THR A 183 1.92 9.70 13.64
N ARG A 184 2.38 8.97 14.68
CA ARG A 184 1.87 7.63 14.99
C ARG A 184 0.39 7.67 15.36
N ARG A 185 -0.01 8.61 16.21
CA ARG A 185 -1.43 8.82 16.54
C ARG A 185 -2.24 9.17 15.28
N LEU A 186 -1.72 10.09 14.45
CA LEU A 186 -2.40 10.48 13.21
C LEU A 186 -2.60 9.30 12.25
N ARG A 187 -1.62 8.39 12.10
CA ARG A 187 -1.80 7.16 11.31
C ARG A 187 -2.92 6.28 11.85
N ALA A 188 -2.94 6.06 13.17
CA ALA A 188 -3.98 5.27 13.82
C ALA A 188 -5.37 5.89 13.58
N GLU A 189 -5.49 7.21 13.69
CA GLU A 189 -6.73 7.95 13.39
C GLU A 189 -7.13 7.83 11.92
N GLN A 190 -6.18 7.97 10.98
CA GLN A 190 -6.42 7.81 9.54
C GLN A 190 -6.96 6.42 9.21
N ILE A 191 -6.36 5.36 9.77
CA ILE A 191 -6.80 3.97 9.58
C ILE A 191 -8.17 3.75 10.24
N ALA A 192 -8.36 4.23 11.46
CA ALA A 192 -9.63 4.06 12.18
C ALA A 192 -10.80 4.73 11.45
N HIS A 193 -10.57 5.91 10.86
CA HIS A 193 -11.60 6.63 10.14
C HIS A 193 -12.03 5.93 8.86
N ILE A 194 -11.08 5.46 8.04
CA ILE A 194 -11.44 4.73 6.81
C ILE A 194 -12.15 3.42 7.16
N VAL A 195 -11.69 2.70 8.18
CA VAL A 195 -12.34 1.46 8.63
C VAL A 195 -13.75 1.73 9.16
N ALA A 196 -13.93 2.76 10.00
CA ALA A 196 -15.25 3.13 10.52
C ALA A 196 -16.22 3.48 9.38
N ALA A 197 -15.75 4.21 8.37
CA ALA A 197 -16.60 4.64 7.27
C ALA A 197 -16.87 3.55 6.22
N LEU A 198 -16.02 2.52 6.12
CA LEU A 198 -16.33 1.30 5.37
C LEU A 198 -17.34 0.43 6.14
N ARG A 199 -17.19 0.31 7.47
CA ARG A 199 -18.12 -0.45 8.32
C ARG A 199 -19.55 0.07 8.27
N THR A 200 -19.75 1.38 8.26
CA THR A 200 -21.10 1.98 8.18
C THR A 200 -21.83 1.63 6.89
N ARG A 201 -21.11 1.14 5.86
CA ARG A 201 -21.70 0.65 4.60
C ARG A 201 -22.17 -0.80 4.68
N GLY A 202 -21.82 -1.54 5.74
CA GLY A 202 -22.30 -2.90 5.98
C GLY A 202 -21.83 -3.93 4.95
N ARG A 203 -20.67 -3.71 4.32
CA ARG A 203 -20.10 -4.60 3.30
C ARG A 203 -18.77 -5.18 3.77
N PRO A 204 -18.37 -6.37 3.29
CA PRO A 204 -17.00 -6.83 3.47
C PRO A 204 -16.02 -5.89 2.77
N PHE A 205 -14.87 -5.65 3.38
CA PHE A 205 -13.88 -4.74 2.80
C PHE A 205 -12.43 -5.16 3.08
N ALA A 206 -11.55 -4.73 2.17
CA ALA A 206 -10.10 -4.80 2.30
C ALA A 206 -9.52 -3.39 2.35
N VAL A 207 -8.50 -3.19 3.16
CA VAL A 207 -7.69 -1.96 3.23
C VAL A 207 -6.23 -2.35 3.00
N MET A 208 -5.62 -1.78 1.98
CA MET A 208 -4.25 -2.12 1.58
C MET A 208 -3.46 -0.90 1.15
N GLY A 209 -2.13 -1.00 1.20
CA GLY A 209 -1.22 0.10 0.89
C GLY A 209 -0.13 0.29 1.93
N ASP A 210 0.65 1.33 1.74
CA ASP A 210 1.64 1.81 2.68
C ASP A 210 0.95 2.49 3.89
N MET A 211 0.73 1.68 4.92
CA MET A 211 0.14 2.14 6.17
C MET A 211 1.17 2.78 7.11
N ASN A 212 2.44 2.84 6.71
CA ASN A 212 3.53 3.43 7.47
C ASN A 212 3.55 2.99 8.95
N LEU A 213 3.26 1.72 9.25
CA LEU A 213 3.34 1.18 10.61
C LEU A 213 4.81 0.79 10.88
N HIS A 214 5.56 1.68 11.53
CA HIS A 214 7.03 1.60 11.64
C HIS A 214 7.51 0.56 12.67
N ASP A 215 6.68 0.24 13.66
CA ASP A 215 7.03 -0.72 14.71
C ASP A 215 5.88 -1.67 15.07
N ALA A 216 6.21 -2.77 15.74
CA ALA A 216 5.25 -3.80 16.12
C ALA A 216 4.15 -3.26 17.06
N ALA A 217 4.43 -2.25 17.89
CA ALA A 217 3.41 -1.67 18.75
C ALA A 217 2.32 -0.93 17.97
N GLU A 218 2.54 -0.61 16.69
CA GLU A 218 1.52 -0.10 15.79
C GLU A 218 0.53 -1.16 15.29
N ASP A 219 0.75 -2.46 15.57
CA ASP A 219 -0.26 -3.51 15.38
C ASP A 219 -1.52 -3.26 16.24
N ALA A 220 -1.43 -2.38 17.24
CA ALA A 220 -2.58 -1.81 17.94
C ALA A 220 -3.64 -1.25 16.99
N CYS A 221 -3.24 -0.70 15.84
CA CYS A 221 -4.17 -0.20 14.82
C CYS A 221 -5.01 -1.32 14.20
N VAL A 222 -4.42 -2.50 13.99
CA VAL A 222 -5.12 -3.68 13.44
C VAL A 222 -6.10 -4.22 14.46
N VAL A 223 -5.65 -4.41 15.71
CA VAL A 223 -6.45 -4.94 16.82
C VAL A 223 -7.61 -4.01 17.19
N ALA A 224 -7.35 -2.71 17.36
CA ALA A 224 -8.37 -1.73 17.72
C ALA A 224 -9.46 -1.59 16.65
N ASN A 225 -9.10 -1.85 15.40
CA ASN A 225 -10.03 -1.85 14.29
C ASN A 225 -10.58 -3.24 13.97
N ASP A 226 -10.37 -4.27 14.78
CA ASP A 226 -10.85 -5.64 14.57
C ASP A 226 -10.70 -6.13 13.10
N MET A 227 -9.51 -5.90 12.55
CA MET A 227 -9.12 -6.31 11.20
C MET A 227 -8.28 -7.59 11.26
N LEU A 228 -8.26 -8.35 10.17
CA LEU A 228 -7.34 -9.46 9.95
C LEU A 228 -6.15 -8.97 9.12
N ASP A 229 -4.93 -9.21 9.58
CA ASP A 229 -3.70 -8.88 8.86
C ASP A 229 -3.24 -10.08 8.04
N VAL A 230 -3.41 -10.01 6.72
CA VAL A 230 -3.24 -11.17 5.83
C VAL A 230 -1.80 -11.71 5.86
N TRP A 231 -0.80 -10.85 6.07
CA TRP A 231 0.58 -11.34 6.24
C TRP A 231 0.70 -12.13 7.53
N ALA A 232 0.26 -11.56 8.64
CA ALA A 232 0.35 -12.20 9.96
C ALA A 232 -0.42 -13.53 10.01
N GLU A 233 -1.59 -13.58 9.37
CA GLU A 233 -2.42 -14.77 9.27
C GLU A 233 -1.77 -15.91 8.47
N THR A 234 -0.92 -15.56 7.50
CA THR A 234 -0.22 -16.56 6.66
C THR A 234 1.21 -16.83 7.13
N HIS A 235 1.76 -15.98 8.01
CA HIS A 235 3.13 -16.04 8.53
C HIS A 235 3.16 -15.76 10.05
N PRO A 236 2.50 -16.56 10.88
CA PRO A 236 2.40 -16.30 12.32
C PRO A 236 3.77 -16.24 13.01
N THR A 237 4.78 -16.93 12.48
CA THR A 237 6.16 -16.94 12.98
C THR A 237 6.97 -15.71 12.59
N GLY A 238 6.50 -14.88 11.65
CA GLY A 238 7.29 -13.74 11.13
C GLY A 238 7.01 -12.40 11.80
N VAL A 239 5.95 -12.27 12.59
CA VAL A 239 5.42 -10.93 12.92
C VAL A 239 6.14 -10.25 14.09
N ARG A 240 6.95 -10.99 14.86
CA ARG A 240 7.62 -10.45 16.05
C ARG A 240 9.04 -10.96 16.22
N ALA A 241 10.02 -10.11 15.93
CA ALA A 241 11.42 -10.38 16.22
C ALA A 241 11.60 -10.70 17.72
N GLY A 242 12.32 -11.80 17.99
CA GLY A 242 12.57 -12.28 19.35
C GLY A 242 11.44 -13.09 20.00
N ALA A 243 10.32 -13.33 19.30
CA ALA A 243 9.32 -14.31 19.76
C ALA A 243 9.85 -15.75 19.62
N PRO A 244 9.41 -16.69 20.48
CA PRO A 244 9.67 -18.12 20.27
C PRO A 244 9.17 -18.56 18.89
N GLY A 245 10.03 -19.24 18.13
CA GLY A 245 9.70 -19.68 16.76
C GLY A 245 9.74 -18.57 15.71
N TYR A 246 10.32 -17.40 16.03
CA TYR A 246 10.47 -16.32 15.06
C TYR A 246 11.29 -16.76 13.84
N ASP A 247 10.73 -16.54 12.66
CA ASP A 247 11.41 -16.73 11.38
C ASP A 247 11.58 -15.38 10.69
N GLU A 248 12.83 -14.94 10.58
CA GLU A 248 13.19 -13.67 9.95
C GLU A 248 12.85 -13.66 8.45
N ALA A 249 12.91 -14.82 7.78
CA ALA A 249 12.49 -14.93 6.38
C ALA A 249 10.98 -14.71 6.22
N ALA A 250 10.20 -14.99 7.26
CA ALA A 250 8.76 -14.77 7.29
C ALA A 250 8.37 -13.36 7.76
N ALA A 251 9.34 -12.47 8.04
CA ALA A 251 9.06 -11.17 8.67
C ALA A 251 8.31 -10.17 7.78
N GLY A 252 8.37 -10.36 6.46
CA GLY A 252 7.59 -9.58 5.50
C GLY A 252 7.97 -8.13 5.39
N TYR A 253 9.23 -7.78 5.66
CA TYR A 253 9.69 -6.40 5.56
C TYR A 253 9.46 -5.85 4.15
N THR A 254 8.54 -4.91 4.01
CA THR A 254 8.24 -4.25 2.73
C THR A 254 9.15 -3.06 2.51
N PHE A 255 9.71 -2.47 3.56
CA PHE A 255 10.83 -1.54 3.48
C PHE A 255 12.02 -2.19 4.16
N ASP A 256 12.98 -2.69 3.38
CA ASP A 256 14.12 -3.42 3.90
C ASP A 256 15.43 -2.80 3.42
N ALA A 257 15.98 -1.87 4.20
CA ALA A 257 17.25 -1.24 3.86
C ALA A 257 18.46 -2.19 3.98
N GLN A 258 18.30 -3.46 4.36
CA GLN A 258 19.37 -4.46 4.31
C GLN A 258 19.42 -5.21 2.98
N VAL A 259 18.27 -5.44 2.37
CA VAL A 259 18.14 -6.06 1.05
C VAL A 259 18.13 -5.00 -0.05
N ASN A 260 17.25 -4.01 0.08
CA ASN A 260 17.12 -2.90 -0.86
C ASN A 260 18.10 -1.78 -0.50
N THR A 261 19.30 -1.91 -1.03
CA THR A 261 20.43 -1.04 -0.70
C THR A 261 20.29 0.34 -1.37
N MET A 262 19.44 0.48 -2.41
CA MET A 262 18.96 1.75 -3.01
C MET A 262 18.52 2.77 -1.94
N ILE A 263 17.83 2.32 -0.89
CA ILE A 263 17.36 3.15 0.22
C ILE A 263 18.50 3.96 0.85
N ARG A 264 19.65 3.31 1.07
CA ARG A 264 20.81 3.91 1.73
C ARG A 264 21.46 4.98 0.87
N HIS A 265 21.25 4.92 -0.44
CA HIS A 265 21.81 5.88 -1.39
C HIS A 265 21.10 7.22 -1.35
N TYR A 266 19.86 7.35 -0.88
CA TYR A 266 19.21 8.65 -0.69
C TYR A 266 18.75 8.92 0.75
N ILE A 267 18.83 7.91 1.64
CA ILE A 267 18.70 8.07 3.10
C ILE A 267 19.99 7.55 3.76
N PRO A 268 21.04 8.40 3.87
CA PRO A 268 22.34 7.96 4.38
C PRO A 268 22.26 7.37 5.80
N GLY A 269 22.73 6.14 5.95
CA GLY A 269 22.79 5.43 7.23
C GLY A 269 21.52 4.69 7.61
N GLU A 270 20.51 4.70 6.75
CA GLU A 270 19.29 3.93 6.92
C GLU A 270 19.60 2.42 7.00
N THR A 271 18.98 1.75 7.96
CA THR A 271 19.07 0.28 8.13
C THR A 271 17.84 -0.34 8.75
N ARG A 272 16.79 0.45 8.91
CA ARG A 272 15.50 -0.06 9.35
C ARG A 272 15.00 -1.10 8.35
N ARG A 273 14.31 -2.07 8.93
CA ARG A 273 13.53 -3.07 8.23
C ARG A 273 12.14 -2.98 8.82
N MET A 274 11.17 -2.66 8.00
CA MET A 274 9.84 -2.29 8.45
C MET A 274 8.81 -2.97 7.56
N ARG A 275 7.74 -3.43 8.19
CA ARG A 275 6.54 -3.91 7.53
C ARG A 275 5.68 -2.64 7.40
N LEU A 276 5.88 -1.83 6.38
CA LEU A 276 5.10 -0.58 6.21
C LEU A 276 3.79 -0.83 5.48
N ASP A 277 3.82 -1.73 4.49
CA ASP A 277 2.68 -2.06 3.66
C ASP A 277 1.90 -3.21 4.28
N ARG A 278 0.58 -3.19 4.09
CA ARG A 278 -0.35 -4.18 4.64
C ARG A 278 -1.42 -4.52 3.62
N ILE A 279 -1.97 -5.72 3.74
CA ILE A 279 -3.29 -6.07 3.24
C ILE A 279 -4.10 -6.49 4.47
N LEU A 280 -5.08 -5.66 4.84
CA LEU A 280 -5.98 -5.91 5.96
C LEU A 280 -7.38 -6.21 5.42
N VAL A 281 -8.10 -7.16 6.01
CA VAL A 281 -9.50 -7.42 5.67
C VAL A 281 -10.40 -7.34 6.89
N SER A 282 -11.66 -6.97 6.69
CA SER A 282 -12.66 -6.97 7.75
C SER A 282 -12.83 -8.39 8.32
N ARG A 283 -12.96 -8.53 9.65
CA ARG A 283 -13.43 -9.81 10.23
C ARG A 283 -14.74 -10.24 9.58
N GLY A 284 -14.87 -11.53 9.29
CA GLY A 284 -16.00 -12.05 8.53
C GLY A 284 -15.86 -11.88 7.01
N PHE A 285 -14.65 -11.62 6.51
CA PHE A 285 -14.41 -11.51 5.06
C PHE A 285 -14.85 -12.81 4.35
N PRO A 286 -15.54 -12.74 3.20
CA PRO A 286 -16.10 -13.92 2.56
C PRO A 286 -15.06 -14.81 1.88
N LEU A 287 -13.81 -14.34 1.80
CA LEU A 287 -12.68 -15.07 1.26
C LEU A 287 -11.60 -15.23 2.32
N ARG A 288 -10.78 -16.28 2.19
CA ARG A 288 -9.57 -16.51 2.98
C ARG A 288 -8.36 -16.67 2.05
N PRO A 289 -7.13 -16.46 2.55
CA PRO A 289 -5.92 -16.73 1.77
C PRO A 289 -5.93 -18.19 1.29
N ALA A 290 -5.78 -18.39 -0.02
CA ALA A 290 -5.63 -19.71 -0.65
C ALA A 290 -4.20 -20.28 -0.48
N GLY A 291 -3.27 -19.43 -0.09
CA GLY A 291 -1.88 -19.74 0.21
C GLY A 291 -1.20 -18.57 0.91
N PRO A 292 0.13 -18.63 1.10
CA PRO A 292 0.86 -17.56 1.76
C PRO A 292 0.76 -16.23 1.01
N CYS A 293 0.63 -15.13 1.76
CA CYS A 293 0.87 -13.78 1.23
C CYS A 293 2.34 -13.65 0.83
N ARG A 294 2.65 -13.03 -0.30
CA ARG A 294 4.02 -12.98 -0.83
C ARG A 294 4.49 -11.55 -1.06
N LEU A 295 5.80 -11.35 -0.90
CA LEU A 295 6.48 -10.19 -1.43
C LEU A 295 6.55 -10.31 -2.96
N TRP A 296 6.54 -9.17 -3.64
CA TRP A 296 6.82 -9.07 -5.09
C TRP A 296 7.48 -7.74 -5.40
N ALA A 297 8.09 -7.63 -6.58
CA ALA A 297 8.94 -6.48 -6.93
C ALA A 297 10.09 -6.28 -5.91
N ASP A 298 10.56 -7.38 -5.33
CA ASP A 298 11.57 -7.50 -4.28
C ASP A 298 12.96 -7.90 -4.79
N GLU A 299 13.10 -8.00 -6.12
CA GLU A 299 14.36 -8.24 -6.81
C GLU A 299 14.87 -6.94 -7.46
N PRO A 300 16.20 -6.73 -7.51
CA PRO A 300 16.77 -5.58 -8.19
C PRO A 300 16.56 -5.69 -9.70
N VAL A 301 16.08 -4.61 -10.32
CA VAL A 301 15.95 -4.48 -11.77
C VAL A 301 17.30 -4.28 -12.44
N ASP A 302 18.28 -3.80 -11.68
CA ASP A 302 19.69 -3.78 -12.05
C ASP A 302 20.55 -4.16 -10.83
N ALA A 303 20.92 -5.44 -10.74
CA ALA A 303 21.70 -5.98 -9.63
C ALA A 303 23.10 -5.35 -9.51
N LYS A 304 23.68 -4.79 -10.58
CA LYS A 304 25.02 -4.16 -10.53
C LYS A 304 24.97 -2.78 -9.91
N ARG A 305 23.92 -2.03 -10.25
CA ARG A 305 23.68 -0.68 -9.73
C ARG A 305 22.81 -0.67 -8.48
N ASP A 306 22.29 -1.83 -8.10
CA ASP A 306 21.40 -2.05 -6.96
C ASP A 306 20.13 -1.19 -7.06
N ILE A 307 19.55 -1.15 -8.26
CA ILE A 307 18.31 -0.41 -8.51
C ILE A 307 17.15 -1.40 -8.36
N PHE A 308 16.17 -1.02 -7.56
CA PHE A 308 14.92 -1.76 -7.36
C PHE A 308 13.76 -1.04 -8.02
N VAL A 309 12.65 -1.74 -8.23
CA VAL A 309 11.38 -1.17 -8.72
C VAL A 309 10.89 -0.05 -7.82
N SER A 310 11.11 -0.14 -6.52
CA SER A 310 10.74 0.86 -5.51
C SER A 310 11.65 0.68 -4.30
N ASP A 311 11.62 1.62 -3.36
CA ASP A 311 12.17 1.40 -2.02
C ASP A 311 11.27 0.51 -1.15
N HIS A 312 10.05 0.26 -1.63
CA HIS A 312 9.14 -0.72 -1.08
C HIS A 312 9.08 -1.98 -1.93
N PHE A 313 8.88 -3.12 -1.28
CA PHE A 313 8.44 -4.36 -1.89
C PHE A 313 6.92 -4.43 -1.82
N GLY A 314 6.28 -4.94 -2.87
CA GLY A 314 4.84 -5.11 -2.92
C GLY A 314 4.38 -6.33 -2.13
N LEU A 315 3.09 -6.35 -1.79
CA LEU A 315 2.40 -7.53 -1.24
C LEU A 315 1.39 -8.07 -2.24
N VAL A 316 1.25 -9.39 -2.32
CA VAL A 316 0.25 -10.07 -3.14
C VAL A 316 -0.30 -11.30 -2.42
N VAL A 317 -1.61 -11.51 -2.52
CA VAL A 317 -2.29 -12.69 -1.97
C VAL A 317 -3.39 -13.17 -2.90
N ASP A 318 -3.45 -14.48 -3.09
CA ASP A 318 -4.57 -15.16 -3.72
C ASP A 318 -5.61 -15.51 -2.67
N MET A 319 -6.84 -15.02 -2.83
CA MET A 319 -7.96 -15.30 -1.94
C MET A 319 -8.93 -16.27 -2.59
N ALA A 320 -9.46 -17.21 -1.81
CA ALA A 320 -10.48 -18.18 -2.23
C ALA A 320 -11.67 -18.16 -1.27
N PRO A 321 -12.86 -18.60 -1.72
CA PRO A 321 -14.03 -18.77 -0.86
C PRO A 321 -13.69 -19.56 0.41
N CYS A 322 -14.30 -19.15 1.51
CA CYS A 322 -14.36 -19.96 2.70
C CYS A 322 -15.24 -21.18 2.41
N ASN A 323 -14.68 -22.26 1.85
CA ASN A 323 -15.44 -23.48 1.63
C ASN A 323 -15.88 -24.03 2.99
N GLY A 324 -17.19 -24.03 3.23
CA GLY A 324 -17.79 -24.81 4.31
C GLY A 324 -17.85 -26.26 3.88
N ASP A 325 -17.03 -27.13 4.46
CA ASP A 325 -17.33 -28.57 4.52
C ASP A 325 -18.53 -28.86 5.46
N SER A 326 -19.17 -27.81 5.98
CA SER A 326 -20.38 -27.86 6.79
C SER A 326 -21.44 -26.94 6.19
N ASP A 327 -22.69 -27.42 6.13
CA ASP A 327 -23.91 -26.73 5.69
C ASP A 327 -24.29 -25.46 6.50
N ALA A 328 -23.32 -24.78 7.11
CA ALA A 328 -23.53 -23.62 7.95
C ALA A 328 -23.35 -22.33 7.16
N GLU A 329 -24.31 -21.42 7.33
CA GLU A 329 -24.31 -20.01 6.89
C GLU A 329 -23.12 -19.18 7.47
N ASP A 330 -22.19 -19.81 8.20
CA ASP A 330 -21.03 -19.22 8.89
C ASP A 330 -19.71 -19.29 8.07
N ALA A 331 -19.79 -19.39 6.74
CA ALA A 331 -18.65 -19.48 5.82
C ALA A 331 -17.91 -18.13 5.65
N GLN A 332 -17.52 -17.50 6.76
CA GLN A 332 -16.76 -16.24 6.77
C GLN A 332 -15.43 -16.41 7.50
N TRP A 333 -14.39 -15.73 7.02
CA TRP A 333 -13.07 -15.84 7.61
C TRP A 333 -12.97 -15.05 8.91
N GLN A 334 -12.69 -15.75 10.01
CA GLN A 334 -12.56 -15.18 11.35
C GLN A 334 -11.09 -14.93 11.76
N GLY A 335 -10.11 -15.39 10.98
CA GLY A 335 -8.70 -15.36 11.37
C GLY A 335 -8.34 -16.36 12.47
N ASP A 336 -7.05 -16.53 12.72
CA ASP A 336 -6.51 -17.40 13.77
C ASP A 336 -6.43 -16.64 15.12
N ALA A 337 -6.95 -17.26 16.19
CA ALA A 337 -6.90 -16.71 17.53
C ALA A 337 -5.47 -16.48 18.05
N ASN A 338 -4.52 -17.33 17.64
CA ASN A 338 -3.10 -17.19 17.98
C ASN A 338 -2.47 -15.98 17.29
N VAL A 339 -2.84 -15.73 16.04
CA VAL A 339 -2.39 -14.53 15.29
C VAL A 339 -2.94 -13.28 15.96
N ARG A 340 -4.22 -13.28 16.36
CA ARG A 340 -4.79 -12.18 17.15
C ARG A 340 -4.04 -11.95 18.46
N ALA A 341 -3.78 -13.01 19.23
CA ALA A 341 -3.05 -12.92 20.49
C ALA A 341 -1.62 -12.38 20.29
N LEU A 342 -0.97 -12.74 19.18
CA LEU A 342 0.33 -12.21 18.78
C LEU A 342 0.28 -10.71 18.49
N LEU A 343 -0.68 -10.26 17.67
CA LEU A 343 -0.87 -8.84 17.36
C LEU A 343 -1.22 -8.02 18.61
N GLU A 344 -2.01 -8.58 19.52
CA GLU A 344 -2.31 -7.97 20.83
C GLU A 344 -1.06 -7.88 21.72
N ALA A 345 -0.19 -8.88 21.70
CA ALA A 345 1.08 -8.84 22.40
C ALA A 345 2.04 -7.80 21.81
N ASN A 346 2.05 -7.66 20.48
CA ASN A 346 2.78 -6.61 19.77
C ASN A 346 2.26 -5.23 20.15
N ALA A 347 0.94 -5.02 20.14
CA ALA A 347 0.27 -3.77 20.52
C ALA A 347 0.63 -3.29 21.94
N ARG A 348 0.95 -4.21 22.86
CA ARG A 348 1.38 -3.90 24.23
C ARG A 348 2.89 -3.67 24.38
N SER A 349 3.67 -3.93 23.34
CA SER A 349 5.12 -3.71 23.39
C SER A 349 5.47 -2.22 23.38
N GLU A 350 6.66 -1.89 23.89
CA GLU A 350 7.16 -0.51 23.83
C GLU A 350 7.49 -0.13 22.39
N ALA A 351 7.03 1.04 21.95
CA ALA A 351 7.40 1.56 20.64
C ALA A 351 8.89 1.90 20.60
N GLY A 352 9.60 1.29 19.66
CA GLY A 352 11.00 1.57 19.41
C GLY A 352 11.15 2.89 18.66
N ALA A 353 11.69 3.92 19.31
CA ALA A 353 12.18 5.09 18.59
C ALA A 353 13.48 4.70 17.86
N HIS A 354 13.44 4.65 16.52
CA HIS A 354 14.68 4.45 15.77
C HIS A 354 15.59 5.67 15.93
N LYS A 355 16.79 5.43 16.47
CA LYS A 355 17.82 6.46 16.64
C LYS A 355 19.02 6.10 15.77
N VAL A 356 19.24 6.88 14.70
CA VAL A 356 20.50 6.81 13.96
C VAL A 356 21.58 7.48 14.80
N GLY A 357 22.58 6.72 15.24
CA GLY A 357 23.70 7.28 16.00
C GLY A 357 24.46 8.33 15.20
N LYS A 358 24.83 9.47 15.83
CA LYS A 358 25.52 10.60 15.16
C LYS A 358 26.76 10.17 14.39
N LEU A 359 27.57 9.28 14.97
CA LEU A 359 28.78 8.74 14.34
C LEU A 359 28.44 7.98 13.04
N ARG A 360 27.46 7.09 13.10
CA ARG A 360 26.99 6.31 11.95
C ARG A 360 26.47 7.22 10.84
N PHE A 361 25.64 8.20 11.19
CA PHE A 361 25.13 9.16 10.23
C PHE A 361 26.27 9.93 9.55
N GLY A 362 27.23 10.43 10.34
CA GLY A 362 28.41 11.14 9.80
C GLY A 362 29.24 10.29 8.84
N MET A 363 29.56 9.04 9.20
CA MET A 363 30.27 8.11 8.31
C MET A 363 29.48 7.81 7.02
N SER A 364 28.17 7.63 7.15
CA SER A 364 27.29 7.37 6.01
C SER A 364 27.23 8.57 5.06
N LEU A 365 27.25 9.80 5.59
CA LEU A 365 27.24 11.02 4.80
C LEU A 365 28.53 11.19 3.97
N VAL A 366 29.69 10.85 4.54
CA VAL A 366 30.97 10.86 3.81
C VAL A 366 30.94 9.86 2.65
N GLY A 367 30.54 8.62 2.92
CA GLY A 367 30.41 7.58 1.89
C GLY A 367 29.40 7.97 0.80
N HIS A 368 28.25 8.52 1.19
CA HIS A 368 27.22 9.01 0.28
C HIS A 368 27.72 10.16 -0.60
N SER A 369 28.50 11.10 -0.05
CA SER A 369 29.05 12.22 -0.81
C SER A 369 30.05 11.75 -1.87
N ALA A 370 30.91 10.78 -1.52
CA ALA A 370 31.83 10.15 -2.47
C ALA A 370 31.09 9.36 -3.55
N TRP A 371 30.01 8.65 -3.18
CA TRP A 371 29.15 7.93 -4.12
C TRP A 371 28.44 8.90 -5.09
N LEU A 372 27.86 10.00 -4.60
CA LEU A 372 27.23 11.03 -5.44
C LEU A 372 28.23 11.64 -6.42
N ALA A 373 29.46 11.93 -5.98
CA ALA A 373 30.51 12.46 -6.84
C ALA A 373 30.92 11.47 -7.94
N LYS A 374 31.01 10.17 -7.63
CA LYS A 374 31.27 9.15 -8.65
C LYS A 374 30.14 9.05 -9.66
N ARG A 375 28.89 9.03 -9.19
CA ARG A 375 27.69 8.95 -10.05
C ARG A 375 27.54 10.17 -10.95
N SER A 376 27.79 11.38 -10.44
CA SER A 376 27.72 12.60 -11.26
C SER A 376 28.76 12.66 -12.36
N LEU A 377 29.86 11.91 -12.22
CA LEU A 377 30.90 11.73 -13.24
C LEU A 377 30.61 10.55 -14.19
N GLY A 378 29.47 9.87 -14.06
CA GLY A 378 29.07 8.75 -14.92
C GLY A 378 29.67 7.40 -14.52
N PHE A 379 30.32 7.30 -13.35
CA PHE A 379 30.76 6.01 -12.84
C PHE A 379 29.57 5.21 -12.28
N ALA A 380 29.62 3.89 -12.49
CA ALA A 380 28.66 2.94 -11.92
C ALA A 380 28.77 2.84 -10.40
#